data_AF-A0A443QR53-F1
#
_entry.id   AF-A0A443QR53-F1
#
_cell.length_a   1.000
_cell.length_b   1.000
_cell.length_c   1.000
_cell.angle_alpha   90.00
_cell.angle_beta   90.00
_cell.angle_gamma   90.00
#
_symmetry.space_group_name_H-M   'P 1'
#
loop_
_entity.id
_entity.type
_entity.pdbx_description
1 polymer ?
#
loop_
_entity_poly.entity_id
_entity_poly.type
_entity_poly.pdbx_seq_one_letter_code
_entity_poly.pdbx_strand_id
1 'polypeptide(L)'
;TEEVRQNSKLILNNIEEKDAGSYECVAENAVDTALTKIIEISVNAPVISPVLNERFFNENSDSSITCAIETGSEPIAFQWSKNGNPISELNS
;
A
#
# COMPACT_ATOMS: atom_id res chain seq x y z
N THR A 1 -5.69 -2.73 -12.21
CA THR A 1 -4.32 -3.19 -12.42
C THR A 1 -4.03 -3.28 -13.89
N GLU A 2 -2.96 -2.65 -14.35
CA GLU A 2 -2.43 -2.85 -15.72
C GLU A 2 -1.29 -3.86 -15.66
N GLU A 3 -1.31 -4.84 -16.57
CA GLU A 3 -0.30 -5.90 -16.66
C GLU A 3 0.51 -5.71 -17.94
N VAL A 4 1.83 -5.56 -17.82
CA VAL A 4 2.73 -5.52 -18.98
C VAL A 4 3.70 -6.70 -18.92
N ARG A 5 3.64 -7.57 -19.94
CA ARG A 5 4.57 -8.68 -20.12
C ARG A 5 5.68 -8.25 -21.08
N GLN A 6 6.94 -8.28 -20.62
CA GLN A 6 8.12 -8.05 -21.45
C GLN A 6 9.06 -9.25 -21.35
N ASN A 7 8.97 -10.24 -22.26
CA ASN A 7 9.83 -11.42 -22.41
C ASN A 7 10.19 -12.20 -21.12
N SER A 8 10.96 -11.61 -20.20
CA SER A 8 11.39 -12.15 -18.90
C SER A 8 10.86 -11.39 -17.67
N LYS A 9 10.03 -10.35 -17.85
CA LYS A 9 9.49 -9.51 -16.77
C LYS A 9 7.98 -9.37 -16.84
N LEU A 10 7.36 -9.50 -15.67
CA LEU A 10 5.98 -9.12 -15.40
C LEU A 10 6.00 -7.81 -14.60
N ILE A 11 5.31 -6.79 -15.11
CA ILE A 11 5.15 -5.50 -14.40
C ILE A 11 3.67 -5.36 -14.04
N LEU A 12 3.39 -5.26 -12.74
CA LEU A 12 2.06 -5.00 -12.19
C LEU A 12 2.02 -3.55 -11.72
N ASN A 13 1.23 -2.70 -12.39
CA ASN A 13 1.05 -1.31 -12.00
C ASN A 13 -0.25 -1.14 -11.19
N ASN A 14 -0.17 -0.34 -10.12
CA ASN A 14 -1.28 -0.06 -9.21
C ASN A 14 -1.90 -1.35 -8.65
N ILE A 15 -1.08 -2.09 -7.89
CA ILE A 15 -1.44 -3.38 -7.31
C ILE A 15 -2.55 -3.23 -6.27
N GLU A 16 -3.53 -4.11 -6.31
CA GLU A 16 -4.67 -4.17 -5.40
C GLU A 16 -4.68 -5.51 -4.65
N GLU A 17 -5.45 -5.65 -3.56
CA GLU A 17 -5.53 -6.91 -2.80
C GLU A 17 -5.88 -8.13 -3.66
N LYS A 18 -6.70 -7.93 -4.70
CA LYS A 18 -7.10 -8.98 -5.65
C LYS A 18 -5.95 -9.53 -6.51
N ASP A 19 -4.84 -8.80 -6.58
CA ASP A 19 -3.65 -9.22 -7.33
C ASP A 19 -2.73 -10.11 -6.49
N ALA A 20 -3.03 -10.32 -5.20
CA ALA A 20 -2.32 -11.29 -4.36
C ALA A 20 -2.55 -12.73 -4.86
N GLY A 21 -1.52 -13.55 -4.79
CA GLY A 21 -1.59 -14.95 -5.19
C GLY A 21 -0.28 -15.51 -5.75
N SER A 22 -0.40 -16.68 -6.38
CA SER A 22 0.72 -17.42 -6.93
C SER A 22 0.96 -17.04 -8.39
N TYR A 23 2.16 -16.57 -8.70
CA TYR A 23 2.60 -16.24 -10.05
C TYR A 23 3.62 -17.25 -10.54
N GLU A 24 3.44 -17.73 -11.76
CA GLU A 24 4.30 -18.73 -12.37
C GLU A 24 5.17 -18.12 -13.48
N CYS A 25 6.48 -18.38 -13.41
CA CYS A 25 7.43 -18.08 -14.48
C CYS A 25 7.93 -19.39 -15.09
N VAL A 26 7.67 -19.59 -16.38
CA VAL A 26 8.12 -20.74 -17.16
C VAL A 26 9.14 -20.29 -18.19
N ALA A 27 10.33 -20.89 -18.17
CA ALA A 27 11.40 -20.67 -19.14
C ALA A 27 11.63 -21.96 -19.95
N GLU A 28 11.43 -21.88 -21.26
CA GLU A 28 11.52 -23.02 -22.17
C GLU A 28 12.48 -22.70 -23.32
N ASN A 29 13.26 -23.69 -23.74
CA ASN A 29 14.00 -23.69 -24.99
C ASN A 29 13.61 -24.96 -25.78
N ALA A 30 14.01 -25.08 -27.04
CA ALA A 30 13.62 -26.20 -27.90
C ALA A 30 14.37 -27.52 -27.63
N VAL A 31 15.21 -27.58 -26.58
CA VAL A 31 16.18 -28.67 -26.36
C VAL A 31 15.98 -29.34 -25.00
N ASP A 32 15.81 -28.55 -23.95
CA ASP A 32 15.74 -28.97 -22.56
C ASP A 32 14.30 -28.92 -22.03
N THR A 33 14.07 -29.60 -20.91
CA THR A 33 12.81 -29.48 -20.16
C THR A 33 12.61 -28.04 -19.67
N ALA A 34 11.38 -27.53 -19.80
CA ALA A 34 11.03 -26.21 -19.28
C ALA A 34 11.30 -26.10 -17.77
N LEU A 35 11.86 -24.97 -17.36
CA LEU A 35 12.11 -24.62 -15.97
C LEU A 35 10.96 -23.76 -15.44
N THR A 36 10.42 -24.12 -14.28
CA THR A 36 9.31 -23.41 -13.65
C THR A 36 9.72 -22.87 -12.29
N LYS A 37 9.31 -21.63 -12.00
CA LYS A 37 9.41 -21.02 -10.68
C LYS A 37 8.07 -20.39 -10.28
N ILE A 38 7.62 -20.72 -9.07
CA ILE A 38 6.42 -20.16 -8.45
C ILE A 38 6.85 -19.04 -7.49
N ILE A 39 6.12 -17.92 -7.51
CA ILE A 39 6.35 -16.72 -6.70
C ILE A 39 5.03 -16.38 -6.01
N GLU A 40 5.01 -16.43 -4.68
CA GLU A 40 3.87 -15.98 -3.88
C GLU A 40 3.97 -14.47 -3.66
N ILE A 41 2.95 -13.74 -4.10
CA ILE A 41 2.81 -12.29 -3.89
C ILE A 41 1.72 -12.06 -2.85
N SER A 42 2.08 -11.41 -1.74
CA SER A 42 1.12 -10.83 -0.81
C SER A 42 0.97 -9.33 -1.06
N VAL A 43 -0.26 -8.84 -0.98
CA VAL A 43 -0.59 -7.42 -1.10
C VAL A 43 -1.25 -6.98 0.20
N ASN A 44 -0.67 -5.96 0.85
CA ASN A 44 -1.17 -5.46 2.12
C ASN A 44 -1.80 -4.08 1.92
N ALA A 45 -3.11 -3.98 2.12
CA ALA A 45 -3.77 -2.68 2.15
C ALA A 45 -3.36 -1.88 3.41
N PRO A 46 -3.32 -0.54 3.33
CA PRO A 46 -3.10 0.29 4.50
C PRO A 46 -4.19 0.09 5.56
N VAL A 47 -3.82 -0.40 6.72
CA VAL A 47 -4.71 -0.46 7.90
C VAL A 47 -4.33 0.68 8.82
N ILE A 48 -5.30 1.55 9.13
CA ILE A 48 -5.08 2.66 10.06
C ILE A 48 -5.00 2.07 11.48
N SER A 49 -3.91 2.35 12.19
CA SER A 49 -3.77 2.03 13.61
C SER A 49 -4.93 2.67 14.38
N PRO A 50 -5.52 2.01 15.39
CA PRO A 50 -6.59 2.60 16.18
C PRO A 50 -6.18 3.99 16.68
N VAL A 51 -6.85 5.03 16.16
CA VAL A 51 -6.59 6.41 16.53
C VAL A 51 -7.23 6.63 17.88
N LEU A 52 -6.42 6.70 18.96
CA LEU A 52 -6.53 7.65 20.07
C LEU A 52 -5.75 7.19 21.31
N ASN A 53 -4.83 8.05 21.78
CA ASN A 53 -4.41 8.03 23.18
C ASN A 53 -5.14 9.11 24.01
N GLU A 54 -5.56 10.25 23.42
CA GLU A 54 -6.17 11.36 24.18
C GLU A 54 -7.41 11.94 23.49
N ARG A 55 -8.57 11.83 24.15
CA ARG A 55 -9.87 12.36 23.67
C ARG A 55 -10.20 13.74 24.21
N PHE A 56 -9.37 14.26 25.10
CA PHE A 56 -9.61 15.51 25.82
C PHE A 56 -8.35 16.35 25.75
N PHE A 57 -8.45 17.50 25.10
CA PHE A 57 -7.40 18.49 25.05
C PHE A 57 -7.81 19.67 25.95
N ASN A 58 -6.86 20.20 26.71
CA ASN A 58 -7.13 21.34 27.57
C ASN A 58 -7.14 22.62 26.72
N GLU A 59 -7.99 23.56 27.10
CA GLU A 59 -7.96 24.89 26.49
C GLU A 59 -6.59 25.54 26.75
N ASN A 60 -6.03 26.20 25.72
CA ASN A 60 -4.71 26.83 25.75
C ASN A 60 -3.52 25.86 25.97
N SER A 61 -3.70 24.56 25.73
CA SER A 61 -2.59 23.61 25.64
C SER A 61 -2.27 23.25 24.19
N ASP A 62 -0.99 23.05 23.90
CA ASP A 62 -0.56 22.47 22.63
C ASP A 62 -1.02 21.01 22.56
N SER A 63 -1.47 20.58 21.39
CA SER A 63 -2.04 19.25 21.19
C SER A 63 -1.76 18.76 19.78
N SER A 64 -1.46 17.47 19.65
CA SER A 64 -1.17 16.83 18.37
C SER A 64 -2.02 15.58 18.20
N ILE A 65 -2.62 15.43 17.01
CA ILE A 65 -3.30 14.20 16.62
C ILE A 65 -2.41 13.51 15.59
N THR A 66 -2.07 12.25 15.84
CA THR A 66 -1.26 11.44 14.95
C THR A 66 -2.14 10.42 14.24
N CYS A 67 -2.06 10.37 12.91
CA CYS A 67 -2.61 9.29 12.10
C CYS A 67 -1.45 8.35 11.78
N ALA A 68 -1.55 7.08 12.21
CA ALA A 68 -0.53 6.07 11.99
C ALA A 68 -1.16 4.87 11.27
N ILE A 69 -0.35 4.16 10.51
CA ILE A 69 -0.71 2.89 9.87
C ILE A 69 -0.15 1.72 10.68
N GLU A 70 -0.92 0.65 10.82
CA GLU A 70 -0.48 -0.61 11.42
C GLU A 70 0.17 -1.51 10.37
N THR A 71 -0.45 -1.60 9.19
CA THR A 71 0.05 -2.32 8.02
C THR A 71 -0.18 -1.48 6.76
N GLY A 72 0.51 -1.81 5.67
CA GLY A 72 0.42 -1.12 4.39
C GLY A 72 1.74 -1.18 3.62
N SER A 73 1.72 -0.77 2.35
CA SER A 73 2.93 -0.68 1.52
C SER A 73 2.98 0.67 0.80
N GLU A 74 4.18 1.22 0.66
CA GLU A 74 4.41 2.54 0.04
C GLU A 74 4.06 2.54 -1.46
N PRO A 75 3.64 3.69 -2.01
CA PRO A 75 3.48 4.99 -1.34
C PRO A 75 2.11 5.15 -0.64
N ILE A 76 2.11 5.75 0.56
CA ILE A 76 0.90 6.03 1.33
C ILE A 76 0.74 7.55 1.50
N ALA A 77 -0.45 8.06 1.20
CA ALA A 77 -0.78 9.49 1.33
C ALA A 77 -1.73 9.72 2.52
N PHE A 78 -1.45 10.77 3.30
CA PHE A 78 -2.29 11.19 4.42
C PHE A 78 -3.01 12.49 4.07
N GLN A 79 -4.27 12.62 4.49
CA GLN A 79 -5.04 13.85 4.39
C GLN A 79 -5.81 14.07 5.68
N TRP A 80 -5.72 15.28 6.22
CA TRP A 80 -6.49 15.70 7.38
C TRP A 80 -7.73 16.48 6.95
N SER A 81 -8.85 16.25 7.63
CA SER A 81 -10.07 17.04 7.46
C SER A 81 -10.74 17.30 8.81
N LYS A 82 -11.39 18.46 8.93
CA LYS A 82 -12.24 18.82 10.07
C LYS A 82 -13.68 18.94 9.61
N ASN A 83 -14.55 18.07 10.12
CA ASN A 83 -15.97 18.01 9.74
C ASN A 83 -16.17 17.91 8.22
N GLY A 84 -15.36 17.08 7.54
CA GLY A 84 -15.41 16.91 6.09
C GLY A 84 -14.75 18.00 5.27
N ASN A 85 -14.24 19.08 5.89
CA ASN A 85 -13.49 20.12 5.19
C ASN A 85 -11.99 19.81 5.26
N PRO A 86 -11.29 19.68 4.11
CA PRO A 86 -9.85 19.44 4.09
C PRO A 86 -9.11 20.52 4.88
N ILE A 87 -8.22 20.09 5.78
CA ILE A 87 -7.25 20.97 6.40
C ILE A 87 -6.10 21.06 5.39
N SER A 88 -6.16 22.04 4.50
CA SER A 88 -4.95 22.48 3.80
C SER A 88 -3.97 22.96 4.87
N GLU A 89 -2.68 22.68 4.72
CA GLU A 89 -1.64 23.34 5.52
C GLU A 89 -1.86 24.85 5.42
N LEU A 90 -2.53 25.43 6.42
CA LEU A 90 -2.58 26.86 6.61
C LEU A 90 -1.26 27.16 7.31
N ASN A 91 -0.36 27.78 6.53
CA ASN A 91 0.95 28.27 6.93
C ASN A 91 1.02 28.63 8.42
N SER A 92 2.05 28.07 9.07
CA SER A 92 2.73 28.48 10.31
C SER A 92 2.01 29.47 11.24
#